data_AF-A0A933U754-F1
#
_entry.id   AF-A0A933U754-F1
#
_cell.length_a   1.000
_cell.length_b   1.000
_cell.length_c   1.000
_cell.angle_alpha   90.00
_cell.angle_beta   90.00
_cell.angle_gamma   90.00
#
_symmetry.space_group_name_H-M   'P 1'
#
loop_
_entity.id
_entity.type
_entity.pdbx_description
1 polymer ?
#
loop_
_entity_poly.entity_id
_entity_poly.type
_entity_poly.pdbx_seq_one_letter_code
_entity_poly.pdbx_strand_id
1 'polypeptide(L)'
;MSTRRGRAGGDVVRDFLRARGCAEHVIEGGLEGLVAAWERTALEVERGYRGDRDEYRNDLDARQVLADSIAAAPSAASPAIIERIEAADERLRGAVELGASCVWGTSIAKRERWTTKRNWWYFTQLRER
;
A
#
# COMPACT_ATOMS: atom_id res chain seq x y z
N MET A 1 -33.05 14.54 9.87
CA MET A 1 -31.73 15.22 9.75
C MET A 1 -30.66 14.14 9.68
N SER A 2 -30.18 13.79 8.48
CA SER A 2 -29.27 12.67 8.27
C SER A 2 -27.82 13.14 8.11
N THR A 3 -27.02 12.75 9.09
CA THR A 3 -25.55 12.60 9.15
C THR A 3 -24.76 12.88 7.86
N ARG A 4 -24.10 14.05 7.82
CA ARG A 4 -23.11 14.42 6.78
C ARG A 4 -21.73 14.57 7.43
N ARG A 5 -21.16 13.48 7.95
CA ARG A 5 -19.78 13.48 8.51
C ARG A 5 -18.84 12.38 8.01
N GLY A 6 -19.32 11.41 7.22
CA GLY A 6 -18.48 10.35 6.63
C GLY A 6 -18.14 10.54 5.14
N ARG A 7 -18.73 11.52 4.46
CA ARG A 7 -18.71 11.62 2.98
C ARG A 7 -17.45 12.32 2.42
N ALA A 8 -16.86 13.25 3.17
CA ALA A 8 -15.82 14.13 2.63
C ALA A 8 -14.44 13.45 2.45
N GLY A 9 -14.01 12.59 3.38
CA GLY A 9 -12.69 11.96 3.30
C GLY A 9 -12.60 10.85 2.25
N GLY A 10 -13.66 10.03 2.15
CA GLY A 10 -13.74 8.96 1.15
C GLY A 10 -13.76 9.49 -0.28
N ASP A 11 -14.47 10.60 -0.53
CA ASP A 11 -14.55 11.21 -1.86
C ASP A 11 -13.17 11.78 -2.29
N VAL A 12 -12.43 12.42 -1.38
CA VAL A 12 -11.09 12.96 -1.68
C VAL A 12 -10.10 11.86 -2.06
N VAL A 13 -10.12 10.70 -1.38
CA VAL A 13 -9.24 9.58 -1.75
C VAL A 13 -9.59 9.04 -3.13
N ARG A 14 -10.88 8.90 -3.45
CA ARG A 14 -11.30 8.43 -4.78
C ARG A 14 -10.90 9.39 -5.89
N ASP A 15 -11.02 10.69 -5.65
CA ASP A 15 -10.60 11.71 -6.61
C ASP A 15 -9.08 11.70 -6.82
N PHE A 16 -8.30 11.52 -5.74
CA PHE A 16 -6.86 11.31 -5.83
C PHE A 16 -6.50 10.08 -6.67
N LEU A 17 -7.15 8.94 -6.41
CA LEU A 17 -6.92 7.70 -7.17
C LEU A 17 -7.28 7.85 -8.64
N ARG A 18 -8.36 8.57 -8.95
CA ARG A 18 -8.74 8.87 -10.33
C ARG A 18 -7.72 9.76 -11.02
N ALA A 19 -7.26 10.82 -10.36
CA ALA A 19 -6.24 11.72 -10.89
C ALA A 19 -4.90 11.02 -11.13
N ARG A 20 -4.57 10.02 -10.31
CA ARG A 20 -3.39 9.16 -10.48
C ARG A 20 -3.52 8.18 -11.65
N GLY A 21 -4.75 7.92 -12.13
CA GLY A 21 -5.02 6.94 -13.18
C GLY A 21 -5.10 5.50 -12.69
N CYS A 22 -5.48 5.28 -11.42
CA CYS A 22 -5.71 3.93 -10.90
C CYS A 22 -6.88 3.23 -11.63
N ALA A 23 -6.88 1.90 -11.62
CA ALA A 23 -7.98 1.11 -12.19
C ALA A 23 -9.32 1.37 -11.46
N GLU A 24 -10.43 1.22 -12.17
CA GLU A 24 -11.77 1.57 -11.65
C GLU A 24 -12.08 0.85 -10.33
N HIS A 25 -11.78 -0.45 -10.22
CA HIS A 25 -12.01 -1.20 -8.99
C HIS A 25 -11.20 -0.69 -7.77
N VAL A 26 -10.02 -0.09 -8.01
CA VAL A 26 -9.22 0.55 -6.95
C VAL A 26 -9.87 1.87 -6.53
N ILE A 27 -10.35 2.66 -7.50
CA ILE A 27 -11.06 3.91 -7.25
C ILE A 27 -12.34 3.65 -6.46
N GLU A 28 -13.16 2.69 -6.88
CA GLU A 28 -14.40 2.31 -6.20
C GLU A 28 -14.14 1.88 -4.75
N GLY A 29 -13.12 1.03 -4.54
CA GLY A 29 -12.69 0.57 -3.23
C GLY A 29 -12.20 1.68 -2.30
N GLY A 30 -11.59 2.73 -2.85
CA GLY A 30 -11.08 3.86 -2.08
C GLY A 30 -10.06 3.44 -1.01
N LEU A 31 -9.99 4.20 0.08
CA LEU A 31 -9.03 3.92 1.16
C LEU A 31 -9.23 2.55 1.80
N GLU A 32 -10.47 2.16 2.08
CA GLU A 32 -10.80 0.84 2.65
C GLU A 32 -10.36 -0.30 1.74
N GLY A 33 -10.59 -0.18 0.42
CA GLY A 33 -10.15 -1.16 -0.55
C GLY A 33 -8.64 -1.32 -0.60
N LEU A 34 -7.90 -0.22 -0.51
CA LEU A 34 -6.43 -0.24 -0.46
C LEU A 34 -5.90 -0.90 0.82
N VAL A 35 -6.51 -0.61 1.98
CA VAL A 35 -6.14 -1.26 3.25
C VAL A 35 -6.43 -2.75 3.18
N ALA A 36 -7.61 -3.15 2.70
CA ALA A 36 -7.97 -4.55 2.55
C ALA A 36 -7.05 -5.29 1.56
N ALA A 37 -6.64 -4.64 0.47
CA ALA A 37 -5.65 -5.19 -0.46
C ALA A 37 -4.31 -5.43 0.25
N TRP A 38 -3.83 -4.46 1.02
CA TRP A 38 -2.57 -4.59 1.74
C TRP A 38 -2.59 -5.68 2.82
N GLU A 39 -3.69 -5.79 3.58
CA GLU A 39 -3.89 -6.86 4.56
C GLU A 39 -3.83 -8.25 3.90
N ARG A 40 -4.42 -8.40 2.71
CA ARG A 40 -4.35 -9.65 1.93
C ARG A 40 -2.92 -9.96 1.50
N THR A 41 -2.20 -9.00 0.92
CA THR A 41 -0.80 -9.18 0.53
C THR A 41 0.04 -9.62 1.72
N ALA A 42 -0.08 -8.95 2.87
CA ALA A 42 0.67 -9.31 4.08
C ALA A 42 0.38 -10.76 4.52
N LEU A 43 -0.88 -11.19 4.46
CA LEU A 43 -1.29 -12.56 4.79
C LEU A 43 -0.78 -13.59 3.78
N GLU A 44 -0.81 -13.29 2.49
CA GLU A 44 -0.32 -14.18 1.43
C GLU A 44 1.19 -14.36 1.52
N VAL A 45 1.93 -13.28 1.78
CA VAL A 45 3.37 -13.33 2.00
C VAL A 45 3.71 -14.14 3.26
N GLU A 46 3.01 -13.92 4.37
CA GLU A 46 3.18 -14.70 5.60
C GLU A 46 2.95 -16.22 5.37
N ARG A 47 1.98 -16.58 4.52
CA ARG A 47 1.66 -17.98 4.20
C ARG A 47 2.56 -18.60 3.11
N GLY A 48 3.54 -17.85 2.64
CA GLY A 48 4.40 -18.22 1.52
C GLY A 48 3.73 -17.90 0.19
N TYR A 49 3.98 -16.66 -0.26
CA TYR A 49 3.45 -16.07 -1.49
C TYR A 49 3.57 -17.02 -2.69
N ARG A 50 2.50 -17.13 -3.48
CA ARG A 50 2.41 -18.06 -4.62
C ARG A 50 2.44 -17.38 -5.98
N GLY A 51 2.27 -16.06 -6.00
CA GLY A 51 2.37 -15.29 -7.23
C GLY A 51 3.81 -15.18 -7.71
N ASP A 52 3.96 -14.72 -8.94
CA ASP A 52 5.26 -14.42 -9.51
C ASP A 52 5.85 -13.09 -9.00
N ARG A 53 7.02 -12.74 -9.51
CA ARG A 53 7.74 -11.53 -9.10
C ARG A 53 7.01 -10.25 -9.49
N ASP A 54 6.31 -10.24 -10.62
CA ASP A 54 5.62 -9.05 -11.12
C ASP A 54 4.29 -8.86 -10.38
N GLU A 55 3.59 -9.93 -10.04
CA GLU A 55 2.46 -9.90 -9.13
C GLU A 55 2.86 -9.34 -7.76
N TYR A 56 3.98 -9.84 -7.19
CA TYR A 56 4.48 -9.30 -5.92
C TYR A 56 4.81 -7.81 -6.00
N ARG A 57 5.44 -7.36 -7.10
CA ARG A 57 5.72 -5.94 -7.33
C ARG A 57 4.46 -5.08 -7.41
N ASN A 58 3.41 -5.58 -8.06
CA ASN A 58 2.13 -4.88 -8.15
C ASN A 58 1.46 -4.75 -6.78
N ASP A 59 1.54 -5.78 -5.94
CA ASP A 59 1.04 -5.72 -4.57
C ASP A 59 1.80 -4.70 -3.70
N LEU A 60 3.13 -4.62 -3.87
CA LEU A 60 3.94 -3.58 -3.23
C LEU A 60 3.59 -2.17 -3.75
N ASP A 61 3.17 -2.04 -5.01
CA ASP A 61 2.69 -0.77 -5.56
C ASP A 61 1.34 -0.36 -4.95
N ALA A 62 0.45 -1.30 -4.65
CA ALA A 62 -0.77 -1.02 -3.89
C ALA A 62 -0.46 -0.38 -2.52
N ARG A 63 0.62 -0.82 -1.85
CA ARG A 63 1.09 -0.20 -0.60
C ARG A 63 1.64 1.23 -0.79
N GLN A 64 2.25 1.52 -1.93
CA GLN A 64 2.66 2.89 -2.29
C GLN A 64 1.44 3.78 -2.56
N VAL A 65 0.46 3.28 -3.32
CA VAL A 65 -0.79 4.00 -3.57
C VAL A 65 -1.52 4.31 -2.27
N LEU A 66 -1.54 3.38 -1.32
CA LEU A 66 -2.07 3.59 0.03
C LEU A 66 -1.31 4.70 0.78
N ALA A 67 0.02 4.67 0.79
CA ALA A 67 0.83 5.73 1.42
C ALA A 67 0.54 7.11 0.83
N ASP A 68 0.50 7.20 -0.50
CA ASP A 68 0.26 8.46 -1.19
C ASP A 68 -1.17 8.98 -0.96
N SER A 69 -2.15 8.08 -0.88
CA SER A 69 -3.54 8.42 -0.58
C SER A 69 -3.69 9.04 0.81
N ILE A 70 -2.98 8.50 1.81
CA ILE A 70 -2.98 9.05 3.18
C ILE A 70 -2.26 10.40 3.20
N ALA A 71 -1.14 10.54 2.49
CA ALA A 71 -0.43 11.80 2.40
C ALA A 71 -1.26 12.90 1.72
N ALA A 72 -2.05 12.55 0.69
CA ALA A 72 -2.93 13.46 -0.02
C ALA A 72 -4.20 13.81 0.78
N ALA A 73 -4.70 12.88 1.59
CA ALA A 73 -5.90 13.07 2.40
C ALA A 73 -5.73 12.58 3.85
N PRO A 74 -4.90 13.24 4.69
CA PRO A 74 -4.60 12.76 6.04
C PRO A 74 -5.83 12.63 6.93
N SER A 75 -6.83 13.50 6.73
CA SER A 75 -8.10 13.47 7.47
C SER A 75 -9.03 12.30 7.09
N ALA A 76 -8.74 11.59 6.00
CA ALA A 76 -9.50 10.40 5.59
C ALA A 76 -9.08 9.15 6.38
N ALA A 77 -7.85 9.12 6.93
CA ALA A 77 -7.34 8.01 7.70
C ALA A 77 -7.74 8.15 9.18
N SER A 78 -8.75 7.39 9.60
CA SER A 78 -9.10 7.29 11.02
C SER A 78 -8.03 6.52 11.80
N PRO A 79 -7.95 6.66 13.14
CA PRO A 79 -7.03 5.86 13.95
C PRO A 79 -7.15 4.35 13.72
N ALA A 80 -8.36 3.83 13.54
CA ALA A 80 -8.60 2.41 13.24
C ALA A 80 -8.03 1.99 11.87
N ILE A 81 -8.04 2.88 10.87
CA ILE A 81 -7.39 2.63 9.58
C ILE A 81 -5.88 2.59 9.73
N ILE A 82 -5.31 3.52 10.49
CA ILE A 82 -3.86 3.54 10.75
C ILE A 82 -3.42 2.24 11.46
N GLU A 83 -4.14 1.81 12.49
CA GLU A 83 -3.86 0.57 13.22
C GLU A 83 -3.85 -0.67 12.30
N ARG A 84 -4.81 -0.77 11.38
CA ARG A 84 -4.87 -1.86 10.38
C ARG A 84 -3.66 -1.84 9.44
N ILE A 85 -3.23 -0.67 9.01
CA ILE A 85 -2.05 -0.51 8.15
C ILE A 85 -0.79 -0.91 8.89
N GLU A 86 -0.64 -0.47 10.13
CA GLU A 86 0.51 -0.82 10.97
C GLU A 86 0.58 -2.32 11.23
N ALA A 87 -0.55 -2.97 11.54
CA ALA A 87 -0.62 -4.42 11.72
C ALA A 87 -0.26 -5.19 10.43
N ALA A 88 -0.71 -4.72 9.27
CA ALA A 88 -0.34 -5.31 7.99
C ALA A 88 1.15 -5.10 7.66
N ASP A 89 1.69 -3.91 7.95
CA ASP A 89 3.12 -3.61 7.80
C ASP A 89 3.98 -4.51 8.70
N GLU A 90 3.62 -4.69 9.97
CA GLU A 90 4.30 -5.59 10.91
C GLU A 90 4.28 -7.04 10.43
N ARG A 91 3.11 -7.53 10.00
CA ARG A 91 2.95 -8.87 9.44
C ARG A 91 3.87 -9.09 8.24
N LEU A 92 3.87 -8.17 7.27
CA LEU A 92 4.71 -8.29 6.09
C LEU A 92 6.20 -8.24 6.47
N ARG A 93 6.62 -7.31 7.35
CA ARG A 93 8.02 -7.24 7.84
C ARG A 93 8.49 -8.54 8.50
N GLY A 94 7.60 -9.21 9.25
CA GLY A 94 7.91 -10.50 9.87
C GLY A 94 8.15 -11.63 8.87
N ALA A 95 7.58 -11.53 7.67
CA ALA A 95 7.57 -12.57 6.65
C ALA A 95 8.59 -12.38 5.50
N VAL A 96 9.23 -11.21 5.41
CA VAL A 96 10.18 -10.87 4.34
C VAL A 96 11.59 -10.68 4.85
N GLU A 97 12.54 -10.51 3.93
CA GLU A 97 13.88 -10.00 4.19
C GLU A 97 14.05 -8.61 3.59
N LEU A 98 14.78 -7.73 4.28
CA LEU A 98 15.15 -6.43 3.74
C LEU A 98 16.36 -6.59 2.81
N GLY A 99 16.15 -6.31 1.53
CA GLY A 99 17.19 -6.25 0.51
C GLY A 99 17.87 -4.88 0.44
N ALA A 100 19.11 -4.87 -0.07
CA ALA A 100 19.84 -3.63 -0.36
C ALA A 100 19.36 -2.93 -1.64
N SER A 101 18.60 -3.63 -2.49
CA SER A 101 18.16 -3.13 -3.81
C SER A 101 16.65 -2.98 -3.87
N CYS A 102 16.19 -1.92 -4.53
CA CYS A 102 14.79 -1.70 -4.82
C CYS A 102 14.27 -2.73 -5.84
N VAL A 103 13.06 -3.26 -5.65
CA VAL A 103 12.41 -4.22 -6.56
C VAL A 103 12.21 -3.67 -7.98
N TRP A 104 12.15 -2.33 -8.12
CA TRP A 104 12.07 -1.59 -9.38
C TRP A 104 13.44 -1.12 -9.91
N GLY A 105 14.52 -1.42 -9.20
CA GLY A 105 15.88 -1.04 -9.57
C GLY A 105 16.31 0.34 -9.04
N THR A 106 17.63 0.52 -8.94
CA THR A 106 18.26 1.68 -8.30
C THR A 106 17.99 3.00 -9.04
N SER A 107 17.89 2.96 -10.37
CA SER A 107 17.61 4.17 -11.17
C SER A 107 16.22 4.74 -10.90
N ILE A 108 15.21 3.87 -10.77
CA ILE A 108 13.84 4.26 -10.44
C ILE A 108 13.81 4.77 -8.99
N ALA A 109 14.36 4.01 -8.04
CA ALA A 109 14.42 4.44 -6.64
C ALA A 109 15.08 5.82 -6.47
N LYS A 110 16.16 6.11 -7.20
CA LYS A 110 16.82 7.42 -7.17
C LYS A 110 15.94 8.53 -7.73
N ARG A 111 15.27 8.30 -8.86
CA ARG A 111 14.38 9.29 -9.49
C ARG A 111 13.19 9.62 -8.58
N GLU A 112 12.56 8.60 -8.01
CA GLU A 112 11.41 8.75 -7.11
C GLU A 112 11.81 9.10 -5.66
N ARG A 113 13.12 9.15 -5.38
CA ARG A 113 13.69 9.39 -4.04
C ARG A 113 13.19 8.38 -2.99
N TRP A 114 12.93 7.15 -3.43
CA TRP A 114 12.54 6.06 -2.54
C TRP A 114 13.72 5.60 -1.69
N THR A 115 13.42 5.29 -0.43
CA THR A 115 14.42 4.89 0.56
C THR A 115 13.91 3.72 1.38
N THR A 116 14.83 2.95 1.98
CA THR A 116 14.51 1.87 2.93
C THR A 116 13.74 2.35 4.16
N LYS A 117 13.74 3.67 4.45
CA LYS A 117 12.97 4.25 5.56
C LYS A 117 11.55 4.61 5.16
N ARG A 118 11.35 5.23 3.98
CA ARG A 118 10.03 5.75 3.56
C ARG A 118 9.21 4.78 2.72
N ASN A 119 9.88 3.97 1.91
CA ASN A 119 9.27 3.07 0.93
C ASN A 119 9.84 1.66 1.12
N TRP A 120 10.01 1.27 2.39
CA TRP A 120 10.70 0.06 2.82
C TRP A 120 10.16 -1.20 2.11
N TRP A 121 8.86 -1.22 1.78
CA TRP A 121 8.20 -2.29 1.04
C TRP A 121 8.82 -2.54 -0.35
N TYR A 122 9.36 -1.53 -1.02
CA TYR A 122 10.08 -1.75 -2.28
C TYR A 122 11.49 -2.30 -2.09
N PHE A 123 11.96 -2.45 -0.86
CA PHE A 123 13.26 -3.03 -0.52
C PHE A 123 13.08 -4.36 0.21
N THR A 124 11.94 -5.04 0.02
CA THR A 124 11.70 -6.38 0.56
C THR A 124 11.91 -7.44 -0.50
N GLN A 125 12.38 -8.60 -0.05
CA GLN A 125 12.47 -9.82 -0.83
C GLN A 125 11.68 -10.91 -0.10
N LEU A 126 10.95 -11.72 -0.88
CA LEU A 126 10.34 -12.94 -0.37
C LEU A 126 11.46 -13.88 0.10
N ARG A 127 11.25 -14.56 1.23
CA ARG A 127 12.21 -15.57 1.71
C ARG A 127 12.22 -16.75 0.75
N GLU A 128 13.40 -17.18 0.33
CA GLU A 128 13.57 -18.46 -0.36
C GLU A 128 13.19 -19.58 0.63
N ARG A 129 12.43 -20.57 0.16
CA ARG A 129 12.04 -21.73 0.97
C ARG A 129 13.15 -22.76 1.05
#